data_AF-A0A1B6HSQ0-F1
#
_entry.id   AF-A0A1B6HSQ0-F1
#
_cell.length_a   1.000
_cell.length_b   1.000
_cell.length_c   1.000
_cell.angle_alpha   90.00
_cell.angle_beta   90.00
_cell.angle_gamma   90.00
#
_symmetry.space_group_name_H-M   'P 1'
#
loop_
_entity.id
_entity.type
_entity.pdbx_description
1 polymer ?
#
loop_
_entity_poly.entity_id
_entity_poly.type
_entity_poly.pdbx_seq_one_letter_code
_entity_poly.pdbx_strand_id
1 'polypeptide(L)'
;HPRTGDKYKVYPTYDFACPIVDSVEGVTHCLRTMEYHDRDDQFYWFIEQLGLRRPHIWEYSRLNMTNTVLSKRKLTWFVDEGYVDGWDDPRFPTVRGILRRGMTVEGLKQFIVGQGSSRSVVVMEWDKIWAFNKKVIDPIAPRYTALDGKDTVPVLLSGVSEERLTVPKHPKNPEVGDKTIWVGPRILIDLEDAKTLKEGENTTFINWGNLKIKKIIKAGDSVTSVEAEPNLSDKDYKKTLKLTWLADTTQAPFIPCICVYFDHIISKPVLAKDEDFKQYIGHNTKTEVVMLGDPELVNVKKSEIIQLQRRGFFICDSPYQPPSLHTGRASPIVLFSIPDGHTKENPTAGVPKKQQTSEKEKVSTAKGKAVEKSPSEEVSPGLPTDPVVVDQQIQVQGDKVRKLKAEKAAKAIIDTEVKK
;
A
#
# COMPACT_ATOMS: atom_id res chain seq x y z
N HIS A 1 -40.63 1.41 -9.31
CA HIS A 1 -39.51 1.73 -8.38
C HIS A 1 -39.18 0.53 -7.49
N PRO A 2 -37.91 0.14 -7.27
CA PRO A 2 -37.55 -1.13 -6.61
C PRO A 2 -38.16 -1.37 -5.22
N ARG A 3 -38.41 -0.32 -4.43
CA ARG A 3 -39.03 -0.44 -3.08
C ARG A 3 -40.55 -0.30 -3.06
N THR A 4 -41.14 0.35 -4.06
CA THR A 4 -42.54 0.79 -4.03
C THR A 4 -43.36 0.29 -5.23
N GLY A 5 -42.75 -0.57 -6.07
CA GLY A 5 -43.37 -1.11 -7.28
C GLY A 5 -43.92 0.01 -8.18
N ASP A 6 -45.16 -0.17 -8.61
CA ASP A 6 -45.87 0.72 -9.53
C ASP A 6 -46.82 1.70 -8.84
N LYS A 7 -46.75 1.79 -7.50
CA LYS A 7 -47.64 2.60 -6.65
C LYS A 7 -47.64 4.08 -7.02
N TYR A 8 -46.47 4.63 -7.34
CA TYR A 8 -46.29 6.05 -7.68
C TYR A 8 -46.01 6.21 -9.16
N LYS A 9 -46.63 7.21 -9.80
CA LYS A 9 -46.42 7.55 -11.22
C LYS A 9 -45.59 8.82 -11.43
N VAL A 10 -45.37 9.59 -10.35
CA VAL A 10 -44.55 10.80 -10.33
C VAL A 10 -43.52 10.64 -9.21
N TYR A 11 -42.29 11.06 -9.47
CA TYR A 11 -41.18 10.96 -8.53
C TYR A 11 -40.55 12.33 -8.34
N PRO A 12 -40.17 12.69 -7.10
CA PRO A 12 -39.50 13.96 -6.86
C PRO A 12 -38.10 13.96 -7.46
N THR A 13 -37.63 15.13 -7.89
CA THR A 13 -36.22 15.34 -8.24
C THR A 13 -35.38 15.43 -6.97
N TYR A 14 -34.06 15.30 -7.13
CA TYR A 14 -33.10 15.47 -6.02
C TYR A 14 -33.27 16.83 -5.33
N ASP A 15 -33.33 17.92 -6.10
CA ASP A 15 -33.39 19.29 -5.58
C ASP A 15 -34.69 19.59 -4.80
N PHE A 16 -35.78 18.87 -5.09
CA PHE A 16 -37.03 18.99 -4.33
C PHE A 16 -37.05 18.08 -3.10
N ALA A 17 -36.58 16.84 -3.22
CA ALA A 17 -36.66 15.85 -2.15
C ALA A 17 -35.69 16.15 -1.00
N CYS A 18 -34.44 16.49 -1.30
CA CYS A 18 -33.39 16.62 -0.30
C CYS A 18 -33.68 17.65 0.81
N PRO A 19 -34.11 18.90 0.51
CA PRO A 19 -34.43 19.87 1.56
C PRO A 19 -35.51 19.38 2.53
N ILE A 20 -36.54 18.72 1.98
CA ILE A 20 -37.67 18.20 2.75
C ILE A 20 -37.21 17.06 3.65
N VAL A 21 -36.50 16.08 3.09
CA VAL A 21 -36.01 14.91 3.83
C VAL A 21 -35.04 15.34 4.94
N ASP A 22 -34.05 16.16 4.63
CA ASP A 22 -33.07 16.64 5.63
C ASP A 22 -33.75 17.39 6.78
N SER A 23 -34.77 18.21 6.46
CA SER A 23 -35.52 18.94 7.47
C SER A 23 -36.36 18.00 8.35
N VAL A 24 -37.14 17.10 7.73
CA VAL A 24 -38.06 16.18 8.41
C VAL A 24 -37.33 15.14 9.26
N GLU A 25 -36.18 14.63 8.79
CA GLU A 25 -35.38 13.65 9.52
C GLU A 25 -34.55 14.26 10.67
N GLY A 26 -34.61 15.58 10.86
CA GLY A 26 -33.90 16.23 11.96
C GLY A 26 -32.41 16.47 11.69
N VAL A 27 -31.93 16.37 10.44
CA VAL A 27 -30.53 16.63 10.07
C VAL A 27 -30.15 18.06 10.47
N THR A 28 -29.10 18.21 11.28
CA THR A 28 -28.61 19.53 11.72
C THR A 28 -27.59 20.11 10.75
N HIS A 29 -26.68 19.26 10.25
CA HIS A 29 -25.59 19.62 9.35
C HIS A 29 -25.62 18.73 8.10
N CYS A 30 -26.01 19.31 6.97
CA CYS A 30 -26.01 18.65 5.67
C CYS A 30 -24.61 18.74 5.07
N LEU A 31 -23.82 17.68 5.24
CA LEU A 31 -22.47 17.61 4.70
C LEU A 31 -22.51 17.17 3.23
N ARG A 32 -22.11 18.06 2.30
CA ARG A 32 -22.10 17.75 0.86
C ARG A 32 -20.86 18.22 0.13
N THR A 33 -20.68 17.74 -1.09
CA THR A 33 -19.55 18.13 -1.92
C THR A 33 -19.80 19.50 -2.57
N MET A 34 -18.76 20.31 -2.74
CA MET A 34 -18.88 21.67 -3.33
C MET A 34 -19.49 21.72 -4.75
N GLU A 35 -19.62 20.59 -5.44
CA GLU A 35 -20.30 20.54 -6.75
C GLU A 35 -21.78 20.95 -6.69
N TYR A 36 -22.36 20.99 -5.49
CA TYR A 36 -23.74 21.40 -5.25
C TYR A 36 -23.88 22.83 -4.72
N HIS A 37 -22.80 23.61 -4.65
CA HIS A 37 -22.81 24.97 -4.09
C HIS A 37 -23.87 25.86 -4.74
N ASP A 38 -23.94 25.84 -6.07
CA ASP A 38 -24.92 26.64 -6.83
C ASP A 38 -26.38 26.19 -6.60
N ARG A 39 -26.60 25.09 -5.87
CA ARG A 39 -27.93 24.58 -5.47
C ARG A 39 -28.32 25.02 -4.06
N ASP A 40 -27.45 25.69 -3.30
CA ASP A 40 -27.73 26.14 -1.92
C ASP A 40 -28.97 27.05 -1.87
N ASP A 41 -29.05 28.05 -2.77
CA ASP A 41 -30.17 28.99 -2.82
C ASP A 41 -31.49 28.28 -3.10
N GLN A 42 -31.48 27.32 -4.03
CA GLN A 42 -32.66 26.50 -4.35
C GLN A 42 -33.07 25.62 -3.16
N PHE A 43 -32.10 25.06 -2.45
CA PHE A 43 -32.36 24.25 -1.25
C PHE A 43 -33.07 25.09 -0.18
N TYR A 44 -32.55 26.27 0.14
CA TYR A 44 -33.15 27.13 1.16
C TYR A 44 -34.49 27.73 0.73
N TRP A 45 -34.69 27.98 -0.57
CA TRP A 45 -35.98 28.39 -1.08
C TRP A 45 -37.09 27.39 -0.72
N PHE A 46 -36.86 26.07 -0.93
CA PHE A 46 -37.85 25.05 -0.54
C PHE A 46 -38.10 25.02 0.97
N ILE A 47 -37.07 25.17 1.79
CA ILE A 47 -37.20 25.24 3.25
C ILE A 47 -38.12 26.39 3.65
N GLU A 48 -37.90 27.57 3.09
CA GLU A 48 -38.67 28.78 3.40
C GLU A 48 -40.12 28.67 2.93
N GLN A 49 -40.34 28.23 1.67
CA GLN A 49 -41.68 28.12 1.10
C GLN A 49 -42.56 27.09 1.80
N LEU A 50 -41.95 26.03 2.32
CA LEU A 50 -42.67 24.95 3.02
C LEU A 50 -42.74 25.18 4.53
N GLY A 51 -42.18 26.28 5.06
CA GLY A 51 -42.16 26.57 6.49
C GLY A 51 -41.39 25.52 7.31
N LEU A 52 -40.36 24.92 6.71
CA LEU A 52 -39.60 23.82 7.29
C LEU A 52 -38.45 24.30 8.17
N ARG A 53 -37.96 23.43 9.05
CA ARG A 53 -36.75 23.70 9.85
C ARG A 53 -35.55 23.84 8.90
N ARG A 54 -34.71 24.84 9.14
CA ARG A 54 -33.54 25.16 8.31
C ARG A 54 -32.28 24.41 8.79
N PRO A 55 -31.82 23.34 8.10
CA PRO A 55 -30.53 22.72 8.41
C PRO A 55 -29.36 23.56 7.90
N HIS A 56 -28.15 23.34 8.44
CA HIS A 56 -26.94 24.01 8.00
C HIS A 56 -26.24 23.21 6.90
N ILE A 57 -26.02 23.81 5.73
CA ILE A 57 -25.22 23.20 4.67
C ILE A 57 -23.73 23.45 4.92
N TRP A 58 -22.93 22.38 4.89
CA TRP A 58 -21.48 22.46 5.01
C TRP A 58 -20.83 21.69 3.88
N GLU A 59 -19.91 22.36 3.20
CA GLU A 59 -19.33 21.84 1.98
C GLU A 59 -17.88 21.44 2.11
N TYR A 60 -17.51 20.38 1.40
CA TYR A 60 -16.16 19.87 1.30
C TYR A 60 -15.82 19.46 -0.14
N SER A 61 -14.53 19.43 -0.46
CA SER A 61 -14.05 18.96 -1.75
C SER A 61 -14.11 17.43 -1.83
N ARG A 62 -14.30 16.91 -3.03
CA ARG A 62 -14.22 15.46 -3.26
C ARG A 62 -12.78 14.99 -3.23
N LEU A 63 -12.56 13.81 -2.67
CA LEU A 63 -11.30 13.10 -2.82
C LEU A 63 -11.11 12.70 -4.29
N ASN A 64 -9.98 13.10 -4.88
CA ASN A 64 -9.55 12.63 -6.19
C ASN A 64 -8.23 11.88 -6.04
N MET A 65 -8.02 10.85 -6.86
CA MET A 65 -6.80 10.03 -6.84
C MET A 65 -6.11 10.10 -8.20
N THR A 66 -4.77 10.06 -8.23
CA THR A 66 -4.01 9.97 -9.48
C THR A 66 -4.19 8.61 -10.16
N ASN A 67 -3.89 8.52 -11.45
CA ASN A 67 -3.81 7.27 -12.21
C ASN A 67 -5.08 6.40 -12.14
N THR A 68 -6.25 7.03 -12.00
CA THR A 68 -7.54 6.35 -11.95
C THR A 68 -8.67 7.26 -12.43
N VAL A 69 -9.88 6.70 -12.52
CA VAL A 69 -11.11 7.45 -12.75
C VAL A 69 -12.12 7.12 -11.64
N LEU A 70 -12.82 8.13 -11.11
CA LEU A 70 -13.80 7.94 -10.03
C LEU A 70 -15.27 8.01 -10.50
N SER A 71 -15.51 8.48 -11.72
CA SER A 71 -16.88 8.61 -12.22
C SER A 71 -17.47 7.23 -12.51
N LYS A 72 -18.68 6.97 -11.99
CA LYS A 72 -19.41 5.71 -12.22
C LYS A 72 -19.52 5.33 -13.69
N ARG A 73 -19.80 6.30 -14.58
CA ARG A 73 -19.88 6.07 -16.03
C ARG A 73 -18.58 5.49 -16.60
N LYS A 74 -17.42 6.11 -16.28
CA LYS A 74 -16.12 5.62 -16.76
C LYS A 74 -15.76 4.26 -16.16
N LEU A 75 -16.03 4.04 -14.86
CA LEU A 75 -15.80 2.75 -14.21
C LEU A 75 -16.68 1.63 -14.78
N THR A 76 -17.94 1.92 -15.10
CA THR A 76 -18.86 0.95 -15.72
C THR A 76 -18.31 0.53 -17.08
N TRP A 77 -17.81 1.47 -17.88
CA TRP A 77 -17.18 1.17 -19.16
C TRP A 77 -15.99 0.20 -19.03
N PHE A 78 -15.11 0.38 -18.03
CA PHE A 78 -14.01 -0.57 -17.78
C PHE A 78 -14.49 -1.99 -17.48
N VAL A 79 -15.62 -2.13 -16.77
CA VAL A 79 -16.24 -3.43 -16.45
C VAL A 79 -16.87 -4.03 -17.71
N ASP A 80 -17.66 -3.24 -18.44
CA ASP A 80 -18.40 -3.71 -19.62
C ASP A 80 -17.47 -4.16 -20.75
N GLU A 81 -16.33 -3.49 -20.94
CA GLU A 81 -15.32 -3.85 -21.96
C GLU A 81 -14.34 -4.94 -21.50
N GLY A 82 -14.46 -5.44 -20.26
CA GLY A 82 -13.62 -6.51 -19.75
C GLY A 82 -12.16 -6.14 -19.49
N TYR A 83 -11.83 -4.85 -19.32
CA TYR A 83 -10.49 -4.43 -18.89
C TYR A 83 -10.19 -4.78 -17.43
N VAL A 84 -11.24 -5.07 -16.65
CA VAL A 84 -11.16 -5.55 -15.26
C VAL A 84 -12.08 -6.73 -15.01
N ASP A 85 -11.82 -7.48 -13.95
CA ASP A 85 -12.59 -8.68 -13.60
C ASP A 85 -14.00 -8.35 -13.08
N GLY A 86 -14.21 -7.12 -12.61
CA GLY A 86 -15.49 -6.63 -12.08
C GLY A 86 -15.35 -5.44 -11.13
N TRP A 87 -16.42 -5.13 -10.40
CA TRP A 87 -16.47 -3.99 -9.46
C TRP A 87 -15.57 -4.15 -8.23
N ASP A 88 -15.16 -5.38 -7.91
CA ASP A 88 -14.23 -5.69 -6.82
C ASP A 88 -12.83 -6.04 -7.30
N ASP A 89 -12.48 -5.70 -8.55
CA ASP A 89 -11.13 -5.82 -9.06
C ASP A 89 -10.13 -5.03 -8.18
N PRO A 90 -8.99 -5.63 -7.75
CA PRO A 90 -7.98 -4.97 -6.92
C PRO A 90 -7.43 -3.66 -7.49
N ARG A 91 -7.49 -3.47 -8.81
CA ARG A 91 -7.02 -2.26 -9.50
C ARG A 91 -8.04 -1.12 -9.46
N PHE A 92 -9.29 -1.42 -9.11
CA PHE A 92 -10.36 -0.43 -9.07
C PHE A 92 -10.33 0.42 -7.79
N PRO A 93 -10.70 1.71 -7.88
CA PRO A 93 -10.77 2.62 -6.74
C PRO A 93 -12.04 2.43 -5.89
N THR A 94 -12.75 1.30 -6.06
CA THR A 94 -13.94 0.99 -5.27
C THR A 94 -13.51 0.50 -3.89
N VAL A 95 -14.37 0.70 -2.88
CA VAL A 95 -14.11 0.17 -1.53
C VAL A 95 -13.87 -1.35 -1.58
N ARG A 96 -14.66 -2.09 -2.37
CA ARG A 96 -14.47 -3.54 -2.54
C ARG A 96 -13.13 -3.89 -3.19
N GLY A 97 -12.73 -3.16 -4.24
CA GLY A 97 -11.47 -3.38 -4.94
C GLY A 97 -10.26 -3.14 -4.04
N ILE A 98 -10.20 -1.99 -3.36
CA ILE A 98 -9.07 -1.69 -2.48
C ILE A 98 -9.00 -2.63 -1.26
N LEU A 99 -10.15 -3.03 -0.69
CA LEU A 99 -10.17 -4.01 0.40
C LEU A 99 -9.70 -5.39 -0.08
N ARG A 100 -10.13 -5.84 -1.26
CA ARG A 100 -9.65 -7.09 -1.87
C ARG A 100 -8.14 -7.02 -2.19
N ARG A 101 -7.62 -5.84 -2.55
CA ARG A 101 -6.18 -5.60 -2.72
C ARG A 101 -5.39 -5.61 -1.40
N GLY A 102 -6.06 -5.58 -0.25
CA GLY A 102 -5.42 -5.63 1.07
C GLY A 102 -5.38 -4.29 1.82
N MET A 103 -6.19 -3.31 1.41
CA MET A 103 -6.50 -2.16 2.26
C MET A 103 -7.25 -2.63 3.50
N THR A 104 -6.86 -2.17 4.68
CA THR A 104 -7.60 -2.40 5.92
C THR A 104 -8.59 -1.27 6.15
N VAL A 105 -9.71 -1.57 6.81
CA VAL A 105 -10.69 -0.54 7.21
C VAL A 105 -10.03 0.50 8.11
N GLU A 106 -9.16 0.06 9.01
CA GLU A 106 -8.42 0.95 9.91
C GLU A 106 -7.44 1.84 9.14
N GLY A 107 -6.66 1.29 8.21
CA GLY A 107 -5.76 2.07 7.35
C GLY A 107 -6.51 3.11 6.51
N LEU A 108 -7.67 2.74 5.97
CA LEU A 108 -8.54 3.66 5.23
C LEU A 108 -9.07 4.78 6.13
N LYS A 109 -9.54 4.47 7.35
CA LYS A 109 -10.01 5.47 8.32
C LYS A 109 -8.89 6.45 8.70
N GLN A 110 -7.70 5.93 9.02
CA GLN A 110 -6.54 6.75 9.36
C GLN A 110 -6.14 7.67 8.21
N PHE A 111 -6.22 7.18 6.96
CA PHE A 111 -6.00 8.01 5.78
C PHE A 111 -7.04 9.13 5.66
N ILE A 112 -8.33 8.84 5.81
CA ILE A 112 -9.40 9.85 5.72
C ILE A 112 -9.27 10.91 6.83
N VAL A 113 -8.98 10.48 8.06
CA VAL A 113 -8.72 11.40 9.19
C VAL A 113 -7.46 12.24 8.95
N GLY A 114 -6.38 11.62 8.49
CA GLY A 114 -5.12 12.30 8.21
C GLY A 114 -5.18 13.27 7.02
N GLN A 115 -6.02 12.98 6.02
CA GLN A 115 -6.29 13.88 4.91
C GLN A 115 -7.11 15.10 5.35
N GLY A 116 -8.08 14.89 6.26
CA GLY A 116 -8.96 15.93 6.75
C GLY A 116 -9.96 16.43 5.70
N SER A 117 -10.89 17.28 6.16
CA SER A 117 -11.87 17.94 5.28
C SER A 117 -11.35 19.32 4.87
N SER A 118 -11.44 19.62 3.57
CA SER A 118 -11.08 20.92 3.01
C SER A 118 -11.97 21.25 1.82
N ARG A 119 -12.18 22.54 1.57
CA ARG A 119 -12.84 23.03 0.35
C ARG A 119 -11.89 23.03 -0.86
N SER A 120 -10.58 22.96 -0.66
CA SER A 120 -9.64 22.91 -1.78
C SER A 120 -9.67 21.55 -2.48
N VAL A 121 -9.89 21.55 -3.79
CA VAL A 121 -9.80 20.31 -4.59
C VAL A 121 -8.34 19.88 -4.67
N VAL A 122 -8.05 18.70 -4.15
CA VAL A 122 -6.71 18.09 -4.18
C VAL A 122 -6.78 16.74 -4.87
N VAL A 123 -5.80 16.47 -5.73
CA VAL A 123 -5.58 15.14 -6.31
C VAL A 123 -4.49 14.44 -5.50
N MET A 124 -4.82 13.28 -4.95
CA MET A 124 -4.00 12.53 -4.03
C MET A 124 -3.29 11.37 -4.72
N GLU A 125 -2.07 11.09 -4.31
CA GLU A 125 -1.31 9.94 -4.77
C GLU A 125 -1.66 8.68 -3.97
N TRP A 126 -1.66 7.53 -4.64
CA TRP A 126 -1.94 6.24 -4.01
C TRP A 126 -0.93 5.88 -2.91
N ASP A 127 0.32 6.30 -3.03
CA ASP A 127 1.35 5.95 -2.06
C ASP A 127 1.02 6.41 -0.64
N LYS A 128 0.33 7.55 -0.51
CA LYS A 128 -0.09 8.08 0.79
C LYS A 128 -1.07 7.14 1.50
N ILE A 129 -2.12 6.68 0.81
CA ILE A 129 -3.10 5.78 1.42
C ILE A 129 -2.48 4.42 1.79
N TRP A 130 -1.58 3.91 0.94
CA TRP A 130 -0.85 2.67 1.22
C TRP A 130 0.15 2.80 2.37
N ALA A 131 0.79 3.96 2.55
CA ALA A 131 1.65 4.23 3.69
C ALA A 131 0.87 4.23 5.03
N PHE A 132 -0.37 4.72 5.06
CA PHE A 132 -1.25 4.57 6.23
C PHE A 132 -1.60 3.11 6.48
N ASN A 133 -1.94 2.36 5.43
CA ASN A 133 -2.25 0.93 5.56
C ASN A 133 -1.06 0.13 6.09
N LYS A 134 0.16 0.41 5.62
CA LYS A 134 1.40 -0.24 6.08
C LYS A 134 1.58 -0.14 7.59
N LYS A 135 1.30 1.03 8.18
CA LYS A 135 1.42 1.24 9.64
C LYS A 135 0.48 0.34 10.45
N VAL A 136 -0.66 -0.04 9.87
CA VAL A 136 -1.63 -0.95 10.49
C VAL A 136 -1.22 -2.41 10.32
N ILE A 137 -0.74 -2.80 9.13
CA ILE A 137 -0.48 -4.22 8.83
C ILE A 137 0.92 -4.71 9.25
N ASP A 138 1.96 -3.86 9.21
CA ASP A 138 3.34 -4.25 9.57
C ASP A 138 3.47 -4.88 10.96
N PRO A 139 2.85 -4.35 12.04
CA PRO A 139 3.01 -4.94 13.38
C PRO A 139 2.28 -6.27 13.57
N ILE A 140 1.33 -6.63 12.70
CA ILE A 140 0.46 -7.80 12.86
C ILE A 140 0.65 -8.88 11.78
N ALA A 141 1.30 -8.57 10.66
CA ALA A 141 1.43 -9.50 9.53
C ALA A 141 2.45 -10.62 9.81
N PRO A 142 2.04 -11.91 9.81
CA PRO A 142 2.98 -13.03 9.91
C PRO A 142 3.92 -13.09 8.70
N ARG A 143 5.18 -13.46 8.95
CA ARG A 143 6.25 -13.45 7.94
C ARG A 143 6.53 -14.85 7.41
N TYR A 144 6.37 -15.01 6.11
CA TYR A 144 6.66 -16.24 5.37
C TYR A 144 7.77 -16.02 4.33
N THR A 145 8.26 -17.12 3.78
CA THR A 145 9.24 -17.09 2.69
C THR A 145 8.60 -17.60 1.42
N ALA A 146 8.96 -16.99 0.29
CA ALA A 146 8.70 -17.55 -1.02
C ALA A 146 9.89 -17.24 -1.93
N LEU A 147 10.28 -18.23 -2.73
CA LEU A 147 11.35 -18.12 -3.73
C LEU A 147 10.75 -18.13 -5.12
N ASP A 148 11.49 -17.65 -6.10
CA ASP A 148 11.08 -17.71 -7.50
C ASP A 148 10.78 -19.15 -7.93
N GLY A 149 9.77 -19.35 -8.78
CA GLY A 149 9.38 -20.68 -9.26
C GLY A 149 10.35 -21.30 -10.28
N LYS A 150 11.16 -20.48 -10.95
CA LYS A 150 12.04 -20.90 -12.06
C LYS A 150 13.51 -20.67 -11.72
N ASP A 151 13.85 -19.52 -11.16
CA ASP A 151 15.22 -19.06 -11.00
C ASP A 151 15.73 -19.28 -9.57
N THR A 152 15.86 -20.54 -9.17
CA THR A 152 16.42 -20.92 -7.86
C THR A 152 17.77 -21.64 -7.98
N VAL A 153 18.60 -21.48 -6.96
CA VAL A 153 19.92 -22.08 -6.86
C VAL A 153 20.01 -22.94 -5.61
N PRO A 154 20.43 -24.21 -5.72
CA PRO A 154 20.67 -25.05 -4.56
C PRO A 154 21.95 -24.65 -3.83
N VAL A 155 21.85 -24.57 -2.50
CA VAL A 155 22.98 -24.48 -1.58
C VAL A 155 23.15 -25.82 -0.86
N LEU A 156 24.35 -26.39 -0.98
CA LEU A 156 24.73 -27.67 -0.40
C LEU A 156 25.55 -27.43 0.88
N LEU A 157 25.09 -28.00 1.99
CA LEU A 157 25.66 -27.82 3.31
C LEU A 157 26.32 -29.11 3.80
N SER A 158 27.57 -28.98 4.24
CA SER A 158 28.32 -30.09 4.84
C SER A 158 28.02 -30.22 6.33
N GLY A 159 27.77 -31.45 6.82
CA GLY A 159 27.63 -31.73 8.25
C GLY A 159 26.30 -31.29 8.88
N VAL A 160 25.27 -31.01 8.06
CA VAL A 160 23.92 -30.64 8.53
C VAL A 160 22.96 -31.82 8.30
N SER A 161 22.30 -32.27 9.36
CA SER A 161 21.17 -33.21 9.27
C SER A 161 19.85 -32.47 9.07
N GLU A 162 18.84 -33.16 8.54
CA GLU A 162 17.49 -32.59 8.51
C GLU A 162 16.95 -32.40 9.94
N GLU A 163 16.44 -31.21 10.23
CA GLU A 163 15.89 -30.87 11.54
C GLU A 163 14.72 -29.87 11.38
N ARG A 164 13.78 -29.95 12.33
CA ARG A 164 12.66 -29.02 12.45
C ARG A 164 12.98 -27.97 13.51
N LEU A 165 12.91 -26.70 13.14
CA LEU A 165 13.09 -25.57 14.05
C LEU A 165 11.78 -24.79 14.20
N THR A 166 11.51 -24.31 15.42
CA THR A 166 10.39 -23.41 15.71
C THR A 166 10.89 -21.98 15.77
N VAL A 167 10.29 -21.08 14.98
CA VAL A 167 10.69 -19.68 14.88
C VAL A 167 9.47 -18.76 14.94
N PRO A 168 9.59 -17.55 15.48
CA PRO A 168 8.47 -16.62 15.55
C PRO A 168 7.99 -16.22 14.15
N LYS A 169 6.66 -16.17 13.94
CA LYS A 169 6.07 -15.64 12.71
C LYS A 169 6.35 -14.16 12.54
N HIS A 170 6.44 -13.40 13.63
CA HIS A 170 6.76 -11.99 13.59
C HIS A 170 7.91 -11.64 14.56
N PRO A 171 9.05 -11.09 14.10
CA PRO A 171 10.23 -10.84 14.94
C PRO A 171 10.01 -9.87 16.10
N LYS A 172 9.02 -8.99 16.00
CA LYS A 172 8.73 -7.96 17.02
C LYS A 172 7.42 -8.19 17.77
N ASN A 173 6.61 -9.17 17.35
CA ASN A 173 5.27 -9.39 17.90
C ASN A 173 5.07 -10.88 18.20
N PRO A 174 5.34 -11.31 19.44
CA PRO A 174 5.15 -12.70 19.85
C PRO A 174 3.70 -13.19 19.78
N GLU A 175 2.70 -12.29 19.83
CA GLU A 175 1.28 -12.67 19.82
C GLU A 175 0.82 -13.27 18.49
N VAL A 176 1.54 -13.00 17.39
CA VAL A 176 1.29 -13.61 16.07
C VAL A 176 1.57 -15.12 16.08
N GLY A 177 2.33 -15.58 17.08
CA GLY A 177 2.69 -16.98 17.29
C GLY A 177 3.91 -17.44 16.51
N ASP A 178 4.13 -18.74 16.55
CA ASP A 178 5.30 -19.38 15.95
C ASP A 178 4.95 -20.14 14.68
N LYS A 179 5.96 -20.40 13.87
CA LYS A 179 5.90 -21.28 12.72
C LYS A 179 7.06 -22.27 12.74
N THR A 180 6.88 -23.34 12.00
CA THR A 180 7.94 -24.31 11.77
C THR A 180 8.73 -23.97 10.52
N ILE A 181 10.05 -24.13 10.59
CA ILE A 181 10.92 -24.17 9.43
C ILE A 181 11.70 -25.49 9.43
N TRP A 182 12.08 -25.93 8.24
CA TRP A 182 12.94 -27.09 8.06
C TRP A 182 14.34 -26.63 7.66
N VAL A 183 15.35 -27.22 8.27
CA VAL A 183 16.75 -27.08 7.89
C VAL A 183 17.26 -28.42 7.39
N GLY A 184 18.27 -28.42 6.54
CA GLY A 184 18.82 -29.66 6.00
C GLY A 184 20.08 -29.45 5.16
N PRO A 185 20.65 -30.54 4.62
CA PRO A 185 21.88 -30.51 3.84
C PRO A 185 21.71 -29.83 2.48
N ARG A 186 20.47 -29.63 2.02
CA ARG A 186 20.15 -28.99 0.74
C ARG A 186 19.03 -27.98 0.94
N ILE A 187 19.30 -26.74 0.54
CA ILE A 187 18.32 -25.64 0.57
C ILE A 187 18.34 -24.90 -0.77
N LEU A 188 17.30 -24.12 -1.05
CA LEU A 188 17.18 -23.28 -2.23
C LEU A 188 17.23 -21.80 -1.83
N ILE A 189 17.81 -20.99 -2.70
CA ILE A 189 17.79 -19.53 -2.64
C ILE A 189 17.44 -18.96 -4.02
N ASP A 190 17.04 -17.68 -4.08
CA ASP A 190 16.84 -17.00 -5.36
C ASP A 190 18.17 -16.83 -6.12
N LEU A 191 18.14 -16.99 -7.44
CA LEU A 191 19.33 -16.82 -8.31
C LEU A 191 19.96 -15.42 -8.18
N GLU A 192 19.13 -14.38 -8.05
CA GLU A 192 19.61 -13.01 -7.85
C GLU A 192 20.39 -12.86 -6.53
N ASP A 193 19.95 -13.55 -5.47
CA ASP A 193 20.70 -13.57 -4.21
C ASP A 193 22.01 -14.36 -4.37
N ALA A 194 21.97 -15.50 -5.06
CA ALA A 194 23.15 -16.32 -5.32
C ALA A 194 24.26 -15.55 -6.05
N LYS A 195 23.91 -14.65 -6.99
CA LYS A 195 24.87 -13.77 -7.69
C LYS A 195 25.55 -12.76 -6.78
N THR A 196 24.91 -12.36 -5.69
CA THR A 196 25.47 -11.38 -4.73
C THR A 196 26.37 -11.99 -3.66
N LEU A 197 26.39 -13.33 -3.55
CA LEU A 197 27.25 -14.05 -2.61
C LEU A 197 28.73 -13.94 -2.99
N LYS A 198 29.58 -14.04 -1.98
CA LYS A 198 31.04 -14.05 -2.11
C LYS A 198 31.64 -15.21 -1.33
N GLU A 199 32.61 -15.88 -1.94
CA GLU A 199 33.35 -16.96 -1.28
C GLU A 199 34.15 -16.43 -0.09
N GLY A 200 34.14 -17.18 1.02
CA GLY A 200 34.81 -16.84 2.27
C GLY A 200 34.01 -15.94 3.21
N GLU A 201 32.90 -15.33 2.77
CA GLU A 201 32.06 -14.45 3.58
C GLU A 201 30.92 -15.19 4.29
N ASN A 202 30.49 -14.68 5.44
CA ASN A 202 29.28 -15.13 6.14
C ASN A 202 28.05 -14.42 5.56
N THR A 203 27.02 -15.20 5.26
CA THR A 203 25.70 -14.70 4.85
C THR A 203 24.65 -15.16 5.84
N THR A 204 23.73 -14.28 6.21
CA THR A 204 22.64 -14.59 7.14
C THR A 204 21.44 -15.16 6.39
N PHE A 205 21.13 -16.41 6.70
CA PHE A 205 19.94 -17.12 6.27
C PHE A 205 18.84 -16.82 7.29
N ILE A 206 17.82 -16.06 6.89
CA ILE A 206 16.84 -15.52 7.84
C ILE A 206 16.17 -16.67 8.61
N ASN A 207 16.02 -16.49 9.93
CA ASN A 207 15.48 -17.46 10.89
C ASN A 207 16.32 -18.73 11.11
N TRP A 208 17.50 -18.86 10.49
CA TRP A 208 18.43 -19.97 10.75
C TRP A 208 19.72 -19.50 11.40
N GLY A 209 20.45 -18.57 10.76
CA GLY A 209 21.75 -18.10 11.25
C GLY A 209 22.72 -17.78 10.13
N ASN A 210 24.00 -17.63 10.50
CA ASN A 210 25.08 -17.37 9.56
C ASN A 210 25.63 -18.66 8.95
N LEU A 211 25.69 -18.70 7.62
CA LEU A 211 26.36 -19.75 6.86
C LEU A 211 27.55 -19.13 6.12
N LYS A 212 28.70 -19.80 6.19
CA LYS A 212 29.91 -19.37 5.49
C LYS A 212 29.94 -19.97 4.09
N ILE A 213 30.06 -19.13 3.08
CA ILE A 213 30.11 -19.56 1.68
C ILE A 213 31.51 -20.11 1.39
N LYS A 214 31.62 -21.40 1.04
CA LYS A 214 32.91 -22.03 0.69
C LYS A 214 33.25 -21.82 -0.76
N LYS A 215 32.29 -22.14 -1.64
CA LYS A 215 32.52 -22.20 -3.07
C LYS A 215 31.24 -21.89 -3.83
N ILE A 216 31.35 -21.10 -4.89
CA ILE A 216 30.25 -20.75 -5.77
C ILE A 216 30.53 -21.41 -7.13
N ILE A 217 29.73 -22.39 -7.49
CA ILE A 217 29.86 -23.12 -8.76
C ILE A 217 29.04 -22.38 -9.82
N LYS A 218 29.69 -22.04 -10.93
CA LYS A 218 29.10 -21.29 -12.04
C LYS A 218 29.22 -22.07 -13.34
N ALA A 219 28.18 -21.98 -14.18
CA ALA A 219 28.21 -22.42 -15.58
C ALA A 219 28.03 -21.17 -16.45
N GLY A 220 29.13 -20.67 -17.01
CA GLY A 220 29.16 -19.36 -17.67
C GLY A 220 28.89 -18.23 -16.67
N ASP A 221 27.96 -17.35 -17.00
CA ASP A 221 27.55 -16.21 -16.15
C ASP A 221 26.49 -16.56 -15.09
N SER A 222 25.97 -17.80 -15.10
CA SER A 222 24.93 -18.23 -14.16
C SER A 222 25.48 -19.09 -13.02
N VAL A 223 25.01 -18.83 -11.80
CA VAL A 223 25.36 -19.64 -10.61
C VAL A 223 24.48 -20.90 -10.62
N THR A 224 25.10 -22.08 -10.60
CA THR A 224 24.38 -23.36 -10.65
C THR A 224 24.21 -23.99 -9.28
N SER A 225 25.17 -23.81 -8.38
CA SER A 225 25.09 -24.30 -7.01
C SER A 225 26.09 -23.59 -6.12
N VAL A 226 25.82 -23.58 -4.81
CA VAL A 226 26.71 -22.98 -3.80
C VAL A 226 27.03 -24.03 -2.74
N GLU A 227 28.29 -24.14 -2.35
CA GLU A 227 28.72 -24.95 -1.21
C GLU A 227 28.92 -24.03 0.00
N ALA A 228 28.33 -24.39 1.13
CA ALA A 228 28.42 -23.62 2.36
C ALA A 228 28.67 -24.53 3.58
N GLU A 229 29.10 -23.93 4.69
CA GLU A 229 29.18 -24.57 5.99
C GLU A 229 28.43 -23.77 7.07
N PRO A 230 27.79 -24.43 8.04
CA PRO A 230 27.14 -23.76 9.14
C PRO A 230 28.18 -23.05 10.03
N ASN A 231 27.99 -21.75 10.25
CA ASN A 231 28.77 -20.96 11.20
C ASN A 231 27.82 -20.29 12.22
N LEU A 232 27.01 -21.12 12.87
CA LEU A 232 25.92 -20.69 13.75
C LEU A 232 26.41 -20.03 15.06
N SER A 233 27.69 -20.21 15.41
CA SER A 233 28.33 -19.53 16.52
C SER A 233 28.49 -18.03 16.29
N ASP A 234 28.63 -17.60 15.02
CA ASP A 234 28.74 -16.19 14.69
C ASP A 234 27.35 -15.53 14.67
N LYS A 235 27.10 -14.70 15.68
CA LYS A 235 25.83 -13.95 15.83
C LYS A 235 25.92 -12.51 15.30
N ASP A 236 26.96 -12.14 14.54
CA ASP A 236 26.98 -10.85 13.85
C ASP A 236 26.06 -10.89 12.63
N TYR A 237 24.86 -10.34 12.82
CA TYR A 237 23.84 -10.19 11.77
C TYR A 237 23.73 -8.75 11.23
N LYS A 238 24.64 -7.84 11.64
CA LYS A 238 24.53 -6.42 11.29
C LYS A 238 25.27 -6.09 10.01
N LYS A 239 26.40 -6.78 9.75
CA LYS A 239 27.28 -6.52 8.61
C LYS A 239 27.14 -7.53 7.46
N THR A 240 26.40 -8.60 7.69
CA THR A 240 26.22 -9.70 6.75
C THR A 240 25.04 -9.46 5.81
N LEU A 241 25.16 -9.96 4.58
CA LEU A 241 24.05 -9.99 3.63
C LEU A 241 22.94 -10.91 4.18
N LYS A 242 21.68 -10.48 4.08
CA LYS A 242 20.51 -11.27 4.54
C LYS A 242 19.73 -11.76 3.35
N LEU A 243 19.42 -13.06 3.33
CA LEU A 243 18.62 -13.66 2.27
C LEU A 243 17.54 -14.61 2.78
N THR A 244 16.58 -14.86 1.90
CA THR A 244 15.48 -15.81 2.06
C THR A 244 15.83 -17.14 1.44
N TRP A 245 15.39 -18.22 2.06
CA TRP A 245 15.73 -19.59 1.65
C TRP A 245 14.60 -20.55 2.03
N LEU A 246 14.58 -21.72 1.39
CA LEU A 246 13.66 -22.82 1.71
C LEU A 246 14.43 -24.14 1.69
N ALA A 247 14.16 -25.06 2.62
CA ALA A 247 14.77 -26.39 2.59
C ALA A 247 14.16 -27.28 1.50
N ASP A 248 15.01 -27.98 0.76
CA ASP A 248 14.61 -28.95 -0.26
C ASP A 248 14.52 -30.33 0.38
N THR A 249 13.38 -30.65 0.99
CA THR A 249 13.14 -31.91 1.71
C THR A 249 11.77 -32.50 1.39
N THR A 250 11.68 -33.82 1.35
CA THR A 250 10.41 -34.54 1.11
C THR A 250 9.44 -34.45 2.29
N GLN A 251 9.94 -34.14 3.49
CA GLN A 251 9.10 -34.04 4.70
C GLN A 251 8.23 -32.77 4.70
N ALA A 252 8.63 -31.76 3.95
CA ALA A 252 7.98 -30.46 3.91
C ALA A 252 7.97 -29.90 2.48
N PRO A 253 7.11 -30.47 1.60
CA PRO A 253 7.06 -30.07 0.20
C PRO A 253 6.65 -28.60 0.06
N PHE A 254 7.20 -27.92 -0.95
CA PHE A 254 6.87 -26.54 -1.24
C PHE A 254 5.38 -26.39 -1.58
N ILE A 255 4.80 -25.28 -1.13
CA ILE A 255 3.43 -24.93 -1.50
C ILE A 255 3.47 -24.15 -2.82
N PRO A 256 2.74 -24.58 -3.86
CA PRO A 256 2.65 -23.82 -5.10
C PRO A 256 1.96 -22.49 -4.82
N CYS A 257 2.65 -21.40 -5.13
CA CYS A 257 2.23 -20.05 -4.79
C CYS A 257 2.23 -19.17 -6.05
N ILE A 258 1.23 -18.32 -6.20
CA ILE A 258 1.16 -17.30 -7.26
C ILE A 258 1.06 -15.94 -6.60
N CYS A 259 2.08 -15.11 -6.81
CA CYS A 259 2.07 -13.72 -6.39
C CYS A 259 1.57 -12.85 -7.56
N VAL A 260 0.53 -12.06 -7.31
CA VAL A 260 -0.09 -11.17 -8.29
C VAL A 260 0.23 -9.73 -7.94
N TYR A 261 0.82 -9.02 -8.90
CA TYR A 261 1.19 -7.62 -8.82
C TYR A 261 0.25 -6.79 -9.68
N PHE A 262 -0.12 -5.61 -9.18
CA PHE A 262 -1.07 -4.71 -9.84
C PHE A 262 -0.46 -3.35 -10.12
N ASP A 263 -0.68 -2.85 -11.34
CA ASP A 263 -0.36 -1.48 -11.75
C ASP A 263 -1.65 -0.67 -11.98
N HIS A 264 -1.50 0.62 -12.28
CA HIS A 264 -2.62 1.53 -12.44
C HIS A 264 -3.42 1.29 -13.73
N ILE A 265 -4.76 1.36 -13.63
CA ILE A 265 -5.68 1.26 -14.77
C ILE A 265 -5.62 2.45 -15.73
N ILE A 266 -5.05 3.58 -15.30
CA ILE A 266 -4.79 4.74 -16.14
C ILE A 266 -3.29 5.05 -16.10
N SER A 267 -2.67 5.14 -17.27
CA SER A 267 -1.25 5.42 -17.43
C SER A 267 -0.89 6.87 -17.06
N LYS A 268 -1.79 7.82 -17.34
CA LYS A 268 -1.61 9.25 -17.03
C LYS A 268 -2.01 9.58 -15.59
N PRO A 269 -1.17 10.28 -14.80
CA PRO A 269 -1.48 10.62 -13.41
C PRO A 269 -2.74 11.48 -13.23
N VAL A 270 -2.93 12.49 -14.07
CA VAL A 270 -4.11 13.38 -14.01
C VAL A 270 -4.63 13.59 -15.43
N LEU A 271 -5.92 13.35 -15.62
CA LEU A 271 -6.62 13.58 -16.88
C LEU A 271 -7.16 15.02 -16.91
N ALA A 272 -6.95 15.74 -18.01
CA ALA A 272 -7.57 17.03 -18.22
C ALA A 272 -9.08 16.88 -18.53
N LYS A 273 -9.85 17.97 -18.45
CA LYS A 273 -11.31 17.95 -18.63
C LYS A 273 -11.75 17.44 -20.01
N ASP A 274 -10.99 17.79 -21.05
CA ASP A 274 -11.34 17.51 -22.45
C ASP A 274 -10.66 16.23 -22.99
N GLU A 275 -9.92 15.53 -22.14
CA GLU A 275 -9.22 14.30 -22.52
C GLU A 275 -10.13 13.08 -22.43
N ASP A 276 -10.14 12.28 -23.50
CA ASP A 276 -10.78 10.97 -23.46
C ASP A 276 -9.89 9.99 -22.69
N PHE A 277 -10.38 9.55 -21.54
CA PHE A 277 -9.68 8.60 -20.67
C PHE A 277 -9.34 7.28 -21.37
N LYS A 278 -10.07 6.93 -22.44
CA LYS A 278 -9.84 5.72 -23.24
C LYS A 278 -8.46 5.70 -23.92
N GLN A 279 -7.86 6.86 -24.16
CA GLN A 279 -6.52 6.97 -24.74
C GLN A 279 -5.40 6.68 -23.74
N TYR A 280 -5.72 6.63 -22.44
CA TYR A 280 -4.75 6.51 -21.35
C TYR A 280 -4.95 5.24 -20.53
N ILE A 281 -5.52 4.20 -21.12
CA ILE A 281 -5.72 2.92 -20.44
C ILE A 281 -4.36 2.30 -20.12
N GLY A 282 -4.19 1.83 -18.90
CA GLY A 282 -3.01 1.07 -18.49
C GLY A 282 -3.01 -0.31 -19.15
N HIS A 283 -1.86 -0.69 -19.72
CA HIS A 283 -1.64 -2.03 -20.28
C HIS A 283 -0.80 -2.87 -19.32
N ASN A 284 -1.00 -4.19 -19.33
CA ASN A 284 -0.27 -5.14 -18.46
C ASN A 284 -0.34 -4.77 -16.97
N THR A 285 -1.52 -4.36 -16.52
CA THR A 285 -1.74 -3.86 -15.14
C THR A 285 -1.91 -4.97 -14.10
N LYS A 286 -1.77 -6.22 -14.52
CA LYS A 286 -1.81 -7.42 -13.66
C LYS A 286 -0.70 -8.36 -14.13
N THR A 287 0.21 -8.69 -13.23
CA THR A 287 1.34 -9.59 -13.49
C THR A 287 1.35 -10.70 -12.48
N GLU A 288 1.35 -11.95 -12.94
CA GLU A 288 1.38 -13.13 -12.10
C GLU A 288 2.79 -13.74 -12.11
N VAL A 289 3.31 -14.02 -10.93
CA VAL A 289 4.63 -14.64 -10.74
C VAL A 289 4.45 -15.93 -9.97
N VAL A 290 4.90 -17.04 -10.57
CA VAL A 290 4.88 -18.36 -9.93
C VAL A 290 6.05 -18.46 -8.96
N MET A 291 5.76 -18.93 -7.76
CA MET A 291 6.66 -18.94 -6.61
C MET A 291 6.67 -20.32 -5.96
N LEU A 292 7.81 -20.68 -5.36
CA LEU A 292 7.93 -21.77 -4.39
C LEU A 292 7.63 -21.21 -3.00
N GLY A 293 6.54 -21.64 -2.39
CA GLY A 293 6.08 -21.16 -1.09
C GLY A 293 6.58 -22.00 0.09
N ASP A 294 6.81 -21.33 1.22
CA ASP A 294 7.00 -21.96 2.53
C ASP A 294 5.87 -22.99 2.83
N PRO A 295 6.20 -24.21 3.29
CA PRO A 295 5.22 -25.24 3.67
C PRO A 295 4.09 -24.72 4.58
N GLU A 296 4.39 -23.77 5.46
CA GLU A 296 3.42 -23.17 6.39
C GLU A 296 2.37 -22.28 5.70
N LEU A 297 2.55 -21.94 4.42
CA LEU A 297 1.53 -21.21 3.64
C LEU A 297 0.22 -22.01 3.48
N VAL A 298 0.24 -23.33 3.70
CA VAL A 298 -0.96 -24.17 3.77
C VAL A 298 -1.98 -23.66 4.80
N ASN A 299 -1.49 -23.00 5.86
CA ASN A 299 -2.30 -22.52 6.98
C ASN A 299 -2.92 -21.13 6.74
N VAL A 300 -2.51 -20.43 5.68
CA VAL A 300 -2.95 -19.05 5.39
C VAL A 300 -4.37 -19.07 4.85
N LYS A 301 -5.26 -18.29 5.49
CA LYS A 301 -6.68 -18.25 5.15
C LYS A 301 -6.99 -17.14 4.16
N LYS A 302 -8.14 -17.24 3.50
CA LYS A 302 -8.66 -16.17 2.63
C LYS A 302 -8.74 -14.85 3.40
N SER A 303 -8.31 -13.77 2.75
CA SER A 303 -8.25 -12.40 3.27
C SER A 303 -7.27 -12.18 4.43
N GLU A 304 -6.44 -13.18 4.77
CA GLU A 304 -5.34 -12.99 5.71
C GLU A 304 -4.20 -12.21 5.04
N ILE A 305 -3.67 -11.22 5.76
CA ILE A 305 -2.55 -10.39 5.31
C ILE A 305 -1.26 -10.98 5.88
N ILE A 306 -0.30 -11.22 5.00
CA ILE A 306 1.00 -11.78 5.33
C ILE A 306 2.12 -10.92 4.76
N GLN A 307 3.34 -11.13 5.25
CA GLN A 307 4.54 -10.56 4.64
C GLN A 307 5.40 -11.68 4.05
N LEU A 308 5.69 -11.61 2.76
CA LEU A 308 6.76 -12.40 2.18
C LEU A 308 8.07 -11.65 2.41
N GLN A 309 8.96 -12.25 3.19
CA GLN A 309 10.20 -11.60 3.60
C GLN A 309 11.00 -11.15 2.37
N ARG A 310 11.49 -9.91 2.40
CA ARG A 310 12.22 -9.24 1.30
C ARG A 310 11.41 -9.02 0.00
N ARG A 311 10.13 -9.43 -0.07
CA ARG A 311 9.26 -9.24 -1.25
C ARG A 311 8.12 -8.25 -1.01
N GLY A 312 7.62 -8.14 0.22
CA GLY A 312 6.60 -7.16 0.59
C GLY A 312 5.39 -7.77 1.30
N PHE A 313 4.29 -7.01 1.36
CA PHE A 313 3.04 -7.45 1.97
C PHE A 313 2.09 -8.02 0.91
N PHE A 314 1.32 -9.02 1.31
CA PHE A 314 0.38 -9.70 0.44
C PHE A 314 -0.90 -10.03 1.20
N ILE A 315 -2.04 -10.03 0.51
CA ILE A 315 -3.30 -10.58 1.01
C ILE A 315 -3.63 -11.88 0.27
N CYS A 316 -4.11 -12.89 0.97
CA CYS A 316 -4.54 -14.14 0.38
C CYS A 316 -5.90 -13.98 -0.32
N ASP A 317 -5.93 -13.99 -1.66
CA ASP A 317 -7.19 -13.96 -2.43
C ASP A 317 -7.82 -15.36 -2.53
N SER A 318 -6.98 -16.37 -2.74
CA SER A 318 -7.37 -17.78 -2.73
C SER A 318 -6.38 -18.60 -1.90
N PRO A 319 -6.84 -19.29 -0.84
CA PRO A 319 -5.97 -20.17 -0.06
C PRO A 319 -5.55 -21.40 -0.87
N TYR A 320 -4.46 -22.03 -0.46
CA TYR A 320 -4.04 -23.31 -1.02
C TYR A 320 -5.13 -24.37 -0.83
N GLN A 321 -5.34 -25.21 -1.83
CA GLN A 321 -6.18 -26.40 -1.70
C GLN A 321 -5.39 -27.63 -2.13
N PRO A 322 -5.42 -28.72 -1.34
CA PRO A 322 -4.79 -29.98 -1.72
C PRO A 322 -5.42 -30.54 -3.01
N PRO A 323 -4.74 -31.52 -3.66
CA PRO A 323 -5.25 -32.13 -4.87
C PRO A 323 -6.71 -32.58 -4.74
N SER A 324 -7.56 -32.04 -5.61
CA SER A 324 -8.99 -32.41 -5.60
C SER A 324 -9.20 -33.78 -6.24
N LEU A 325 -10.23 -34.51 -5.80
CA LEU A 325 -10.61 -35.79 -6.42
C LEU A 325 -10.97 -35.67 -7.91
N HIS A 326 -11.42 -34.48 -8.34
CA HIS A 326 -11.86 -34.24 -9.72
C HIS A 326 -10.70 -33.90 -10.66
N THR A 327 -9.75 -33.09 -10.20
CA THR A 327 -8.65 -32.58 -11.04
C THR A 327 -7.34 -33.33 -10.84
N GLY A 328 -7.16 -34.02 -9.70
CA GLY A 328 -5.89 -34.63 -9.29
C GLY A 328 -4.76 -33.63 -9.08
N ARG A 329 -5.05 -32.32 -9.07
CA ARG A 329 -4.07 -31.23 -8.97
C ARG A 329 -4.38 -30.32 -7.80
N ALA A 330 -3.35 -29.90 -7.09
CA ALA A 330 -3.47 -28.90 -6.04
C ALA A 330 -3.79 -27.53 -6.64
N SER A 331 -4.61 -26.74 -5.94
CA SER A 331 -4.84 -25.34 -6.29
C SER A 331 -3.79 -24.49 -5.56
N PRO A 332 -3.00 -23.68 -6.27
CA PRO A 332 -1.99 -22.83 -5.65
C PRO A 332 -2.62 -21.79 -4.73
N ILE A 333 -1.88 -21.38 -3.71
CA ILE A 333 -2.23 -20.16 -2.97
C ILE A 333 -2.01 -18.95 -3.87
N VAL A 334 -3.00 -18.05 -3.93
CA VAL A 334 -2.94 -16.80 -4.72
C VAL A 334 -2.86 -15.62 -3.79
N LEU A 335 -1.77 -14.86 -3.92
CA LEU A 335 -1.39 -13.75 -3.05
C LEU A 335 -1.38 -12.45 -3.84
N PHE A 336 -2.16 -11.47 -3.42
CA PHE A 336 -2.23 -10.14 -4.04
C PHE A 336 -1.29 -9.17 -3.35
N SER A 337 -0.41 -8.51 -4.12
CA SER A 337 0.57 -7.57 -3.56
C SER A 337 -0.13 -6.34 -2.97
N ILE A 338 0.20 -6.03 -1.72
CA ILE A 338 -0.22 -4.82 -1.02
C ILE A 338 0.91 -3.79 -1.14
N PRO A 339 0.67 -2.62 -1.76
CA PRO A 339 1.69 -1.57 -1.81
C PRO A 339 2.03 -1.05 -0.41
N ASP A 340 3.26 -0.60 -0.24
CA ASP A 340 3.80 -0.19 1.05
C ASP A 340 4.07 1.34 1.15
N GLY A 341 3.69 2.08 0.11
CA GLY A 341 3.79 3.54 0.04
C GLY A 341 5.17 4.09 -0.29
N HIS A 342 6.14 3.26 -0.66
CA HIS A 342 7.43 3.72 -1.17
C HIS A 342 7.48 3.68 -2.70
N THR A 343 8.02 4.74 -3.31
CA THR A 343 8.23 4.87 -4.76
C THR A 343 9.49 4.18 -5.28
N LYS A 344 10.38 3.74 -4.37
CA LYS A 344 11.61 3.00 -4.72
C LYS A 344 11.36 1.51 -4.56
N GLU A 345 11.60 0.75 -5.63
CA GLU A 345 11.64 -0.70 -5.56
C GLU A 345 12.70 -1.15 -4.55
N ASN A 346 12.35 -2.08 -3.66
CA ASN A 346 13.32 -2.69 -2.76
C ASN A 346 14.35 -3.48 -3.59
N PRO A 347 15.68 -3.32 -3.40
CA PRO A 347 16.68 -3.90 -4.30
C PRO A 347 16.85 -5.43 -4.31
N THR A 348 15.92 -6.24 -3.78
CA THR A 348 16.18 -7.67 -3.56
C THR A 348 14.99 -8.58 -3.84
N ALA A 349 15.30 -9.74 -4.42
CA ALA A 349 14.44 -10.87 -4.79
C ALA A 349 13.36 -10.60 -5.85
N GLY A 350 13.79 -10.39 -7.10
CA GLY A 350 13.04 -10.82 -8.30
C GLY A 350 11.67 -10.19 -8.57
N VAL A 351 11.36 -9.00 -8.02
CA VAL A 351 10.12 -8.28 -8.39
C VAL A 351 10.19 -7.92 -9.88
N PRO A 352 9.13 -8.14 -10.69
CA PRO A 352 9.15 -7.85 -12.11
C PRO A 352 9.45 -6.36 -12.37
N LYS A 353 10.55 -6.08 -13.08
CA LYS A 353 11.00 -4.72 -13.43
C LYS A 353 10.00 -4.05 -14.36
N LYS A 354 9.58 -2.81 -14.03
CA LYS A 354 8.82 -1.95 -14.96
C LYS A 354 9.62 -1.69 -16.25
N GLN A 355 9.04 -1.99 -17.41
CA GLN A 355 9.52 -1.46 -18.69
C GLN A 355 9.20 0.03 -18.74
N GLN A 356 10.19 0.89 -18.54
CA GLN A 356 10.07 2.32 -18.83
C GLN A 356 10.24 2.54 -20.35
N THR A 357 9.17 2.95 -21.01
CA THR A 357 9.24 3.58 -22.34
C THR A 357 9.98 4.90 -22.20
N SER A 358 11.15 4.98 -22.84
CA SER A 358 12.01 6.15 -22.89
C SER A 358 11.53 7.11 -23.98
N GLU A 359 10.90 8.21 -23.59
CA GLU A 359 10.93 9.45 -24.40
C GLU A 359 11.32 10.62 -23.50
N LYS A 360 12.54 11.11 -23.72
CA LYS A 360 13.06 12.36 -23.15
C LYS A 360 12.67 13.49 -24.08
N GLU A 361 11.71 14.32 -23.69
CA GLU A 361 11.66 15.71 -24.17
C GLU A 361 12.17 16.66 -23.08
N LYS A 362 13.22 17.38 -23.44
CA LYS A 362 13.85 18.44 -22.65
C LYS A 362 13.00 19.71 -22.75
N VAL A 363 12.58 20.25 -21.61
CA VAL A 363 12.42 21.71 -21.46
C VAL A 363 13.14 22.16 -20.19
N SER A 364 14.22 22.88 -20.42
CA SER A 364 14.99 23.70 -19.46
C SER A 364 14.08 24.76 -18.83
N THR A 365 14.14 25.01 -17.51
CA THR A 365 14.93 26.07 -16.82
C THR A 365 14.42 26.12 -15.38
N ALA A 366 15.12 26.48 -14.30
CA ALA A 366 16.50 26.88 -14.02
C ALA A 366 16.78 26.60 -12.52
N LYS A 367 18.07 26.52 -12.18
CA LYS A 367 18.67 26.15 -10.89
C LYS A 367 18.28 27.06 -9.72
N GLY A 368 18.20 26.47 -8.53
CA GLY A 368 18.20 27.16 -7.24
C GLY A 368 18.62 26.26 -6.06
N LYS A 369 19.94 26.06 -5.94
CA LYS A 369 20.80 25.66 -4.81
C LYS A 369 20.29 24.76 -3.65
N ALA A 370 21.18 23.82 -3.33
CA ALA A 370 21.22 22.90 -2.19
C ALA A 370 21.00 23.56 -0.82
N VAL A 371 20.37 22.80 0.09
CA VAL A 371 20.41 23.08 1.53
C VAL A 371 21.02 21.86 2.23
N GLU A 372 22.04 22.18 3.01
CA GLU A 372 22.85 21.32 3.85
C GLU A 372 22.09 20.71 5.03
N LYS A 373 22.72 19.67 5.58
CA LYS A 373 22.43 18.98 6.84
C LYS A 373 22.01 19.94 7.97
N SER A 374 20.98 19.55 8.71
CA SER A 374 20.70 20.08 10.04
C SER A 374 21.41 19.24 11.12
N PRO A 375 21.96 19.85 12.18
CA PRO A 375 22.73 19.18 13.22
C PRO A 375 21.85 18.62 14.35
N SER A 376 22.48 17.75 15.13
CA SER A 376 22.02 17.09 16.35
C SER A 376 22.10 18.00 17.60
N GLU A 377 21.46 17.50 18.68
CA GLU A 377 21.54 17.92 20.11
C GLU A 377 20.69 19.15 20.48
N GLU A 378 19.93 19.21 21.58
CA GLU A 378 20.31 18.94 22.99
C GLU A 378 19.04 18.96 23.90
N VAL A 379 19.13 18.43 25.12
CA VAL A 379 18.02 18.27 26.09
C VAL A 379 18.21 19.21 27.30
N SER A 380 17.11 19.84 27.78
CA SER A 380 16.80 20.36 29.16
C SER A 380 16.83 21.90 29.38
N PRO A 381 16.18 22.49 30.43
CA PRO A 381 14.98 22.10 31.21
C PRO A 381 13.94 23.25 31.50
N GLY A 382 12.67 22.89 31.77
CA GLY A 382 11.82 23.43 32.86
C GLY A 382 11.04 24.77 32.77
N LEU A 383 9.70 24.71 32.66
CA LEU A 383 8.62 25.25 33.56
C LEU A 383 7.27 25.38 32.78
N PRO A 384 6.10 25.18 33.43
CA PRO A 384 4.83 24.99 32.72
C PRO A 384 4.24 26.34 32.32
N THR A 385 4.21 26.65 31.03
CA THR A 385 3.40 27.76 30.52
C THR A 385 1.94 27.32 30.46
N ASP A 386 1.10 28.04 31.20
CA ASP A 386 -0.36 27.87 31.19
C ASP A 386 -0.88 27.84 29.74
N PRO A 387 -1.61 26.79 29.30
CA PRO A 387 -2.12 26.68 27.94
C PRO A 387 -2.89 27.92 27.45
N VAL A 388 -3.53 28.64 28.38
CA VAL A 388 -4.27 29.87 28.07
C VAL A 388 -3.33 31.00 27.63
N VAL A 389 -2.14 31.09 28.22
CA VAL A 389 -1.14 32.11 27.88
C VAL A 389 -0.52 31.82 26.51
N VAL A 390 -0.29 30.55 26.19
CA VAL A 390 0.22 30.13 24.87
C VAL A 390 -0.81 30.43 23.78
N ASP A 391 -2.10 30.15 24.01
CA ASP A 391 -3.16 30.46 23.04
C ASP A 391 -3.29 31.97 22.78
N GLN A 392 -3.18 32.80 23.83
CA GLN A 392 -3.18 34.26 23.68
C GLN A 392 -1.98 34.75 22.86
N GLN A 393 -0.79 34.18 23.06
CA GLN A 393 0.39 34.53 22.27
C GLN A 393 0.24 34.14 20.79
N ILE A 394 -0.34 32.97 20.52
CA ILE A 394 -0.64 32.51 19.16
C ILE A 394 -1.64 33.45 18.46
N GLN A 395 -2.70 33.87 19.16
CA GLN A 395 -3.70 34.79 18.60
C GLN A 395 -3.09 36.14 18.27
N VAL A 396 -2.32 36.73 19.20
CA VAL A 396 -1.63 38.02 18.99
C VAL A 396 -0.68 37.94 17.79
N GLN A 397 0.08 36.83 17.67
CA GLN A 397 1.01 36.65 16.56
C GLN A 397 0.27 36.47 15.22
N GLY A 398 -0.83 35.72 15.21
CA GLY A 398 -1.69 35.54 14.04
C GLY A 398 -2.32 36.84 13.56
N ASP A 399 -2.74 37.72 14.47
CA ASP A 399 -3.31 39.03 14.14
C ASP A 399 -2.27 39.99 13.57
N LYS A 400 -1.04 39.95 14.10
CA LYS A 400 0.08 40.73 13.58
C LYS A 400 0.44 40.33 12.15
N VAL A 401 0.50 39.03 11.86
CA VAL A 401 0.73 38.52 10.49
C VAL A 401 -0.41 38.90 9.55
N ARG A 402 -1.67 38.84 10.02
CA ARG A 402 -2.84 39.28 9.22
C ARG A 402 -2.78 40.77 8.89
N LYS A 403 -2.40 41.62 9.86
CA LYS A 403 -2.23 43.06 9.66
C LYS A 403 -1.12 43.37 8.65
N LEU A 404 0.05 42.72 8.78
CA LEU A 404 1.15 42.87 7.82
C LEU A 404 0.77 42.46 6.39
N LYS A 405 -0.06 41.42 6.24
CA LYS A 405 -0.60 41.00 4.93
C LYS A 405 -1.60 42.02 4.38
N ALA A 406 -2.48 42.58 5.23
CA ALA A 406 -3.44 43.60 4.83
C ALA A 406 -2.76 44.91 4.38
N GLU A 407 -1.66 45.28 5.03
CA GLU A 407 -0.83 46.46 4.70
C GLU A 407 0.13 46.23 3.53
N LYS A 408 0.09 45.05 2.88
CA LYS A 408 0.97 44.65 1.76
C LYS A 408 2.47 44.76 2.08
N ALA A 409 2.87 44.41 3.31
CA ALA A 409 4.27 44.39 3.71
C ALA A 409 5.10 43.40 2.86
N ALA A 410 6.41 43.66 2.75
CA ALA A 410 7.32 42.83 1.97
C ALA A 410 7.35 41.37 2.49
N LYS A 411 7.42 40.41 1.57
CA LYS A 411 7.35 38.96 1.87
C LYS A 411 8.40 38.51 2.90
N ALA A 412 9.60 39.07 2.87
CA ALA A 412 10.66 38.74 3.83
C ALA A 412 10.31 39.11 5.28
N ILE A 413 9.54 40.18 5.49
CA ILE A 413 9.09 40.64 6.81
C ILE A 413 8.00 39.71 7.34
N ILE A 414 7.05 39.34 6.47
CA ILE A 414 5.97 38.39 6.81
C ILE A 414 6.57 37.02 7.17
N ASP A 415 7.52 36.52 6.37
CA ASP A 415 8.14 35.21 6.60
C ASP A 415 8.96 35.15 7.90
N THR A 416 9.54 36.29 8.32
CA THR A 416 10.27 36.37 9.60
C THR A 416 9.30 36.29 10.79
N GLU A 417 8.12 36.89 10.66
CA GLU A 417 7.14 36.94 11.75
C GLU A 417 6.31 35.65 11.84
N VAL A 418 6.15 34.91 10.73
CA VAL A 418 5.52 33.57 10.71
C VAL A 418 6.41 32.50 11.35
N LYS A 419 7.72 32.72 11.44
CA LYS A 419 8.69 31.77 12.03
C LYS A 419 8.86 31.92 13.54
N LYS A 420 8.34 33.00 14.13
CA LYS A 420 8.23 33.20 15.57
C LYS A 420 6.91 32.62 16.03
#